data_AF-A0A938NB05-F1
#
_entry.id   AF-A0A938NB05-F1
#
_cell.length_a   1.000
_cell.length_b   1.000
_cell.length_c   1.000
_cell.angle_alpha   90.00
_cell.angle_beta   90.00
_cell.angle_gamma   90.00
#
_symmetry.space_group_name_H-M   'P 1'
#
loop_
_entity.id
_entity.type
_entity.pdbx_description
1 polymer ?
#
loop_
_entity_poly.entity_id
_entity_poly.type
_entity_poly.pdbx_seq_one_letter_code
_entity_poly.pdbx_strand_id
1 'polypeptide(L)' 'MESKREPLPTTPAFREAREGLPEGLRNDFDSLVEMYRFYAFLHYERPFVSYKILADLVRNGWRPSADPLPD' A
#
# COMPACT_ATOMS: atom_id res chain seq x y z
N MET A 1 -24.03 0.01 -0.21
CA MET A 1 -23.38 -0.60 0.97
C MET A 1 -22.03 0.09 1.09
N GLU A 2 -21.89 1.04 2.01
CA GLU A 2 -20.65 1.80 2.19
C GLU A 2 -19.58 0.83 2.71
N SER A 3 -18.59 0.50 1.87
CA SER A 3 -17.45 -0.30 2.29
C SER A 3 -16.72 0.50 3.37
N LYS A 4 -16.85 0.08 4.63
CA LYS A 4 -16.06 0.64 5.73
C LYS A 4 -14.59 0.41 5.39
N ARG A 5 -13.89 1.44 4.91
CA ARG A 5 -12.44 1.38 4.70
C ARG A 5 -11.80 1.01 6.04
N GLU A 6 -10.94 0.00 6.02
CA GLU A 6 -10.17 -0.33 7.21
C GLU A 6 -9.26 0.86 7.57
N PRO A 7 -9.10 1.17 8.86
CA PRO A 7 -8.19 2.21 9.26
C PRO A 7 -6.76 1.85 8.84
N LEU A 8 -6.03 2.83 8.32
CA LEU A 8 -4.63 2.67 7.95
C LEU A 8 -3.78 2.18 9.15
N PRO A 9 -2.68 1.46 8.89
CA PRO A 9 -1.78 1.02 9.95
C PRO A 9 -1.26 2.21 10.77
N THR A 10 -1.12 2.03 12.07
CA THR A 10 -0.53 3.05 12.97
C THR A 10 0.89 2.73 13.42
N THR A 11 1.45 1.64 12.90
CA THR A 11 2.78 1.13 13.27
C THR A 11 3.90 2.11 12.88
N PRO A 12 5.01 2.21 13.64
CA PRO A 12 6.13 3.09 13.30
C PRO A 12 6.66 2.89 11.87
N ALA A 13 6.83 1.64 11.44
CA ALA A 13 7.32 1.31 10.10
C ALA A 13 6.43 1.84 8.96
N PHE A 14 5.10 1.89 9.16
CA PHE A 14 4.18 2.49 8.21
C PHE A 14 4.36 4.01 8.15
N ARG A 15 4.41 4.67 9.32
CA ARG A 15 4.55 6.13 9.41
C ARG A 15 5.85 6.60 8.78
N GLU A 16 6.96 5.95 9.11
CA GLU A 16 8.28 6.24 8.54
C GLU A 16 8.30 6.10 7.01
N ALA A 17 7.71 5.01 6.49
CA ALA A 17 7.62 4.79 5.05
C ALA A 17 6.75 5.85 4.35
N ARG A 18 5.60 6.20 4.94
CA ARG A 18 4.65 7.19 4.40
C ARG A 18 5.20 8.61 4.43
N GLU A 19 5.81 9.00 5.55
CA GLU A 19 6.38 10.34 5.74
C GLU A 19 7.58 10.58 4.85
N GLY A 20 8.35 9.52 4.54
CA GLY A 20 9.46 9.56 3.58
C GLY A 20 9.04 9.73 2.11
N LEU A 21 7.75 9.65 1.79
CA LEU A 21 7.25 9.90 0.43
C LEU A 21 6.88 11.37 0.21
N PRO A 22 7.10 11.91 -1.00
CA PRO A 22 6.48 13.16 -1.44
C PRO A 22 4.97 13.15 -1.19
N GLU A 23 4.40 14.28 -0.81
CA GLU A 23 2.99 14.37 -0.40
C GLU A 23 2.02 13.81 -1.45
N GLY A 24 2.26 14.10 -2.73
CA GLY A 24 1.44 13.61 -3.85
C GLY A 24 1.47 12.08 -4.04
N LEU A 25 2.43 11.37 -3.45
CA LEU A 25 2.54 9.91 -3.54
C LEU A 25 1.95 9.17 -2.33
N ARG A 26 1.59 9.89 -1.26
CA ARG A 26 1.11 9.27 -0.02
C ARG A 26 -0.22 8.55 -0.21
N ASN A 27 -1.10 9.09 -1.05
CA ASN A 27 -2.38 8.47 -1.34
C ASN A 27 -2.22 7.15 -2.11
N ASP A 28 -1.33 7.09 -3.10
CA ASP A 28 -1.02 5.86 -3.85
C ASP A 28 -0.44 4.78 -2.92
N PHE A 29 0.44 5.20 -2.00
CA PHE A 29 0.99 4.33 -0.98
C PHE A 29 -0.08 3.81 -0.01
N ASP A 30 -0.96 4.69 0.48
CA ASP A 30 -2.04 4.32 1.39
C ASP A 30 -2.98 3.30 0.72
N SER A 31 -3.35 3.51 -0.54
CA SER A 31 -4.16 2.56 -1.32
C SER A 31 -3.45 1.23 -1.58
N LEU A 32 -2.16 1.26 -1.94
CA LEU A 32 -1.37 0.05 -2.12
C LEU A 32 -1.26 -0.76 -0.82
N VAL A 33 -1.03 -0.10 0.31
CA VAL A 33 -0.95 -0.73 1.63
C VAL A 33 -2.28 -1.38 2.01
N GLU A 34 -3.40 -0.70 1.79
CA GLU A 34 -4.75 -1.25 2.03
C GLU A 34 -4.96 -2.54 1.23
N MET A 35 -4.72 -2.49 -0.09
CA MET A 35 -4.87 -3.65 -0.97
C MET A 35 -3.93 -4.79 -0.58
N TYR A 36 -2.64 -4.51 -0.39
CA TYR A 36 -1.64 -5.52 -0.06
C TYR A 36 -2.00 -6.23 1.24
N ARG A 37 -2.36 -5.47 2.28
CA ARG A 37 -2.79 -6.03 3.57
C ARG A 37 -4.01 -6.91 3.38
N PHE A 38 -5.06 -6.42 2.73
CA PHE A 38 -6.28 -7.18 2.51
C PHE A 38 -5.97 -8.55 1.88
N TYR A 39 -5.24 -8.59 0.77
CA TYR A 39 -4.89 -9.84 0.11
C TYR A 39 -3.95 -10.70 0.95
N ALA A 40 -2.95 -10.11 1.62
CA ALA A 40 -2.00 -10.86 2.40
C ALA A 40 -2.67 -11.55 3.60
N PHE A 41 -3.58 -10.87 4.30
CA PHE A 41 -4.34 -11.47 5.41
C PHE A 41 -5.43 -12.45 4.95
N LEU A 42 -5.94 -12.29 3.72
CA LEU A 42 -6.90 -13.24 3.14
C LEU A 42 -6.24 -14.57 2.77
N HIS A 43 -5.02 -14.53 2.24
CA HIS A 43 -4.37 -15.71 1.66
C HIS A 43 -3.30 -16.35 2.56
N TYR A 44 -2.81 -15.65 3.58
CA TYR A 44 -1.73 -16.13 4.44
C TYR A 44 -2.08 -15.99 5.91
N GLU A 45 -1.78 -17.02 6.72
CA GLU A 45 -2.07 -17.01 8.17
C GLU A 45 -1.24 -15.99 8.96
N ARG A 46 -0.01 -15.72 8.51
CA ARG A 46 0.93 -14.79 9.17
C ARG A 46 1.64 -13.93 8.12
N PRO A 47 0.94 -12.98 7.49
CA PRO A 47 1.52 -12.17 6.45
C PRO A 47 2.55 -11.19 7.03
N PHE A 48 3.66 -11.04 6.33
CA PHE A 48 4.62 -9.97 6.57
C PHE A 48 4.37 -8.84 5.56
N VAL A 49 4.29 -7.60 6.05
CA VAL A 49 4.07 -6.41 5.21
C VAL A 49 5.29 -5.50 5.29
N SER A 50 6.05 -5.42 4.20
CA SER A 50 7.20 -4.51 4.11
C SER A 50 6.78 -3.14 3.57
N TYR A 51 6.44 -2.22 4.48
CA TYR A 51 6.06 -0.85 4.09
C TYR A 51 7.17 -0.11 3.33
N LYS A 52 8.43 -0.44 3.60
CA LYS A 52 9.57 0.12 2.85
C LYS A 52 9.52 -0.27 1.37
N ILE A 53 9.30 -1.56 1.08
CA ILE A 53 9.19 -2.04 -0.31
C ILE A 53 8.00 -1.38 -0.99
N LEU A 54 6.84 -1.30 -0.32
CA LEU A 54 5.65 -0.67 -0.90
C LEU A 54 5.87 0.83 -1.19
N ALA A 55 6.57 1.55 -0.31
CA ALA A 55 6.94 2.94 -0.55
C ALA A 55 7.93 3.08 -1.71
N ASP A 56 8.92 2.19 -1.82
CA ASP A 56 9.89 2.19 -2.91
C ASP A 56 9.22 1.91 -4.26
N LEU A 57 8.21 1.03 -4.32
CA LEU A 57 7.42 0.80 -5.54
C LEU A 57 6.71 2.08 -6.01
N VAL A 58 6.01 2.77 -5.10
CA VAL A 58 5.30 4.01 -5.43
C VAL A 58 6.29 5.11 -5.85
N ARG A 59 7.43 5.22 -5.15
CA ARG A 59 8.51 6.15 -5.49
C ARG A 59 9.08 5.90 -6.88
N ASN A 60 9.20 4.63 -7.28
CA ASN A 60 9.69 4.22 -8.60
C ASN A 60 8.62 4.23 -9.71
N GLY A 61 7.44 4.80 -9.44
CA GLY A 61 6.42 5.02 -10.46
C GLY A 61 5.30 3.98 -10.51
N TRP A 62 5.22 3.05 -9.56
CA TRP A 62 4.04 2.18 -9.44
C TRP A 62 2.78 3.02 -9.22
N ARG A 63 1.71 2.73 -9.95
CA ARG A 63 0.38 3.36 -9.79
C ARG A 63 -0.72 2.30 -9.88
N PRO A 64 -1.87 2.52 -9.21
CA PRO A 64 -2.99 1.56 -9.24
C PRO A 64 -3.59 1.34 -10.64
N SER A 65 -3.50 2.36 -11.50
CA SER A 65 -4.10 2.40 -12.83
C SER A 65 -3.10 2.14 -13.94
N ALA A 66 -2.08 1.30 -13.74
CA ALA A 66 -1.31 0.83 -14.88
C ALA A 66 -2.29 0.14 -15.84
N ASP A 67 -2.43 0.67 -17.07
CA ASP A 67 -3.20 0.00 -18.11
C ASP A 67 -2.74 -1.46 -18.16
N PRO A 68 -3.66 -2.44 -18.23
CA PRO A 68 -3.27 -3.84 -18.33
C PRO A 68 -2.27 -3.97 -19.49
N LEU A 69 -1.12 -4.59 -19.19
CA LEU A 69 -0.18 -4.95 -20.25
C LEU A 69 -0.94 -5.82 -21.25
N PRO A 70 -0.89 -5.51 -22.56
CA PRO A 70 -1.48 -6.38 -23.56
C PRO A 70 -0.82 -7.76 -23.48
N ASP A 71 -1.63 -8.80 -23.65
CA ASP A 71 -1.21 -10.21 -23.63
C ASP A 71 0.00 -10.49 -24.54
#